data_AF-A0AAN9AUH7-F1
#
_entry.id   AF-A0AAN9AUH7-F1
#
_cell.length_a   1.000
_cell.length_b   1.000
_cell.length_c   1.000
_cell.angle_alpha   90.00
_cell.angle_beta   90.00
_cell.angle_gamma   90.00
#
_symmetry.space_group_name_H-M   'P 1'
#
loop_
_entity.id
_entity.type
_entity.pdbx_description
1 polymer ?
#
loop_
_entity_poly.entity_id
_entity_poly.type
_entity_poly.pdbx_seq_one_letter_code
_entity_poly.pdbx_strand_id
1 'polypeptide(L)'
;MAAIYILAGAMTVLLMTPNYVTSQPDQCTLAAQNVMKTCSEGASISMGNFLWFVTNGTSTNGVAPSDPATFKDQICAVEPQVTGCIFNQLGQLFKTMCSGSPQTLAAVQNFLFTYDNKCAHPCRATLIDSLRQCYVSSGLSADLFLSNRTAGHVIGSTDSEVTMFCNKRATLLGCMKPIHDSCPEALPILSTADFHLPSYEKGVTILCNHPMVYLKGLECFDEPTPLVEACVQKSQQAFLQTQIDAQAKNFSQEQFVSATCKVTIDQTDCDLKAWLKKNHEACNKAVVGLRREMECSLLPPNCTTLQKPLFDTACHEDTFNKGDRDNFQNGGSGGGSGGSGGGSGSRIASLPGALLFVLAFFFPFVKNVVV
;
A
#
# COMPACT_ATOMS: atom_id res chain seq x y z
N MET A 1 -20.47 9.71 -16.11
CA MET A 1 -21.80 10.03 -15.54
C MET A 1 -21.57 10.30 -14.07
N ALA A 2 -21.32 11.56 -13.71
CA ALA A 2 -22.31 12.52 -13.24
C ALA A 2 -22.84 12.20 -11.82
N ALA A 3 -22.52 13.12 -10.89
CA ALA A 3 -23.11 13.33 -9.57
C ALA A 3 -22.70 12.39 -8.40
N ILE A 4 -21.55 12.66 -7.77
CA ILE A 4 -21.38 12.64 -6.29
C ILE A 4 -20.39 13.76 -5.91
N TYR A 5 -20.79 15.00 -6.11
CA TYR A 5 -20.24 16.14 -5.37
C TYR A 5 -21.39 16.65 -4.49
N ILE A 6 -21.08 17.15 -3.30
CA ILE A 6 -22.01 17.53 -2.20
C ILE A 6 -22.18 16.41 -1.14
N LEU A 7 -21.11 16.14 -0.38
CA LEU A 7 -21.22 15.72 1.03
C LEU A 7 -20.02 16.18 1.89
N ALA A 8 -19.13 17.02 1.35
CA ALA A 8 -17.94 17.56 2.04
C ALA A 8 -18.22 18.84 2.87
N GLY A 9 -19.47 19.25 3.04
CA GLY A 9 -19.83 20.55 3.61
C GLY A 9 -20.32 20.57 5.06
N ALA A 10 -20.60 19.43 5.70
CA ALA A 10 -21.39 19.41 6.94
C ALA A 10 -20.67 18.87 8.19
N MET A 11 -19.42 18.40 8.11
CA MET A 11 -18.70 17.83 9.28
C MET A 11 -17.45 18.59 9.72
N THR A 12 -17.14 19.75 9.11
CA THR A 12 -16.01 20.61 9.54
C THR A 12 -16.35 21.50 10.73
N VAL A 13 -17.57 21.40 11.26
CA VAL A 13 -18.18 22.35 12.20
C VAL A 13 -18.00 21.97 13.67
N LEU A 14 -17.57 20.74 13.98
CA LEU A 14 -17.55 20.27 15.38
C LEU A 14 -16.31 20.66 16.21
N LEU A 15 -15.21 21.09 15.59
CA LEU A 15 -14.05 21.56 16.36
C LEU A 15 -14.09 23.05 16.71
N MET A 16 -14.86 23.87 15.96
CA MET A 16 -14.62 25.33 15.98
C MET A 16 -15.85 26.24 15.77
N THR A 17 -17.09 25.74 15.73
CA THR A 17 -18.25 26.63 15.88
C THR A 17 -18.79 26.60 17.30
N PRO A 18 -19.05 27.76 17.95
CA PRO A 18 -19.72 27.82 19.25
C PRO A 18 -21.22 27.46 19.21
N ASN A 19 -21.77 27.15 18.04
CA ASN A 19 -23.21 27.09 17.85
C ASN A 19 -23.64 25.63 17.70
N TYR A 20 -24.27 25.11 18.76
CA TYR A 20 -24.81 23.75 18.96
C TYR A 20 -23.86 22.69 19.57
N VAL A 21 -23.24 22.97 20.71
CA VAL A 21 -23.41 22.27 22.00
C VAL A 21 -22.80 23.19 23.07
N THR A 22 -23.53 23.49 24.14
CA THR A 22 -23.09 24.30 25.29
C THR A 22 -22.01 23.64 26.17
N SER A 23 -21.25 22.66 25.65
CA SER A 23 -20.15 22.03 26.37
C SER A 23 -18.86 22.73 25.99
N GLN A 24 -18.15 23.28 26.99
CA GLN A 24 -16.77 23.71 26.79
C GLN A 24 -15.95 22.58 26.12
N PRO A 25 -15.03 22.90 25.19
CA PRO A 25 -14.17 21.89 24.60
C PRO A 25 -13.44 21.12 25.70
N ASP A 26 -13.44 19.78 25.59
CA ASP A 26 -12.75 18.94 26.56
C ASP A 26 -11.23 19.19 26.54
N GLN A 27 -10.55 18.77 27.61
CA GLN A 27 -9.10 18.98 27.75
C GLN A 27 -8.31 18.36 26.59
N CYS A 28 -8.80 17.23 26.06
CA CYS A 28 -8.22 16.57 24.91
C CYS A 28 -8.25 17.46 23.65
N THR A 29 -9.41 18.06 23.35
CA THR A 29 -9.62 18.94 22.20
C THR A 29 -8.78 20.19 22.29
N LEU A 30 -8.71 20.81 23.48
CA LEU A 30 -7.83 21.95 23.72
C LEU A 30 -6.36 21.60 23.52
N ALA A 31 -5.92 20.46 24.03
CA ALA A 31 -4.55 20.00 23.85
C ALA A 31 -4.23 19.70 22.36
N ALA A 32 -5.14 19.06 21.63
CA ALA A 32 -4.99 18.82 20.19
C ALA A 32 -4.92 20.14 19.39
N GLN A 33 -5.75 21.13 19.74
CA GLN A 33 -5.69 22.47 19.14
C GLN A 33 -4.36 23.16 19.42
N ASN A 34 -3.83 23.04 20.64
CA ASN A 34 -2.52 23.58 21.00
C ASN A 34 -1.38 22.91 20.22
N VAL A 35 -1.46 21.60 19.97
CA VAL A 35 -0.50 20.89 19.10
C VAL A 35 -0.56 21.44 17.68
N MET A 36 -1.74 21.56 17.09
CA MET A 36 -1.91 22.12 15.74
C MET A 36 -1.38 23.55 15.64
N LYS A 37 -1.66 24.38 16.65
CA LYS A 37 -1.13 25.75 16.77
C LYS A 37 0.40 25.74 16.83
N THR A 38 0.98 24.97 17.75
CA THR A 38 2.44 24.90 17.96
C THR A 38 3.15 24.46 16.69
N CYS A 39 2.63 23.44 16.00
CA CYS A 39 3.24 22.91 14.78
C CYS A 39 3.11 23.87 13.59
N SER A 40 1.98 24.56 13.44
CA SER A 40 1.80 25.56 12.38
C SER A 40 2.62 26.82 12.63
N GLU A 41 2.63 27.34 13.85
CA GLU A 41 3.44 28.51 14.22
C GLU A 41 4.94 28.21 14.13
N GLY A 42 5.36 26.99 14.46
CA GLY A 42 6.73 26.52 14.22
C GLY A 42 7.14 26.48 12.73
N ALA A 43 6.16 26.44 11.82
CA ALA A 43 6.36 26.58 10.38
C ALA A 43 6.07 28.01 9.86
N SER A 44 5.98 28.99 10.77
CA SER A 44 5.65 30.39 10.45
C SER A 44 4.26 30.59 9.82
N ILE A 45 3.32 29.68 10.08
CA ILE A 45 1.92 29.79 9.67
C ILE A 45 1.09 30.12 10.91
N SER A 46 0.40 31.27 10.91
CA SER A 46 -0.51 31.57 12.01
C SER A 46 -1.67 30.58 12.05
N MET A 47 -2.10 30.18 13.25
CA MET A 47 -3.25 29.29 13.40
C MET A 47 -4.51 29.88 12.73
N GLY A 48 -4.69 31.20 12.78
CA GLY A 48 -5.78 31.88 12.10
C GLY A 48 -5.78 31.66 10.58
N ASN A 49 -4.62 31.81 9.91
CA ASN A 49 -4.53 31.56 8.47
C ASN A 49 -4.68 30.07 8.12
N PHE A 50 -4.15 29.17 8.96
CA PHE A 50 -4.32 27.74 8.77
C PHE A 50 -5.80 27.33 8.83
N LEU A 51 -6.52 27.79 9.86
CA LEU A 51 -7.94 27.55 10.01
C LEU A 51 -8.75 28.13 8.86
N TRP A 52 -8.43 29.34 8.42
CA TRP A 52 -9.06 29.94 7.24
C TRP A 52 -8.85 29.06 5.99
N PHE A 53 -7.63 28.60 5.77
CA PHE A 53 -7.29 27.78 4.60
C PHE A 53 -8.03 26.44 4.59
N VAL A 54 -7.99 25.70 5.69
CA VAL A 54 -8.63 24.37 5.78
C VAL A 54 -10.15 24.48 5.71
N THR A 55 -10.75 25.53 6.29
CA THR A 55 -12.21 25.70 6.35
C THR A 55 -12.80 26.55 5.22
N ASN A 56 -12.00 26.97 4.23
CA ASN A 56 -12.44 27.95 3.21
C ASN A 56 -13.02 29.24 3.81
N GLY A 57 -12.46 29.70 4.92
CA GLY A 57 -12.89 30.91 5.62
C GLY A 57 -14.20 30.79 6.40
N THR A 58 -14.74 29.58 6.59
CA THR A 58 -15.97 29.37 7.37
C THR A 58 -15.74 29.31 8.88
N SER A 59 -14.50 29.05 9.33
CA SER A 59 -14.16 29.11 10.76
C SER A 59 -14.24 30.54 11.30
N THR A 60 -14.93 30.74 12.41
CA THR A 60 -14.99 32.04 13.12
C THR A 60 -13.64 32.46 13.69
N ASN A 61 -12.73 31.50 13.90
CA ASN A 61 -11.37 31.75 14.37
C ASN A 61 -10.36 31.83 13.19
N GLY A 62 -10.84 31.71 11.96
CA GLY A 62 -10.03 31.85 10.77
C GLY A 62 -9.75 33.31 10.44
N VAL A 63 -8.53 33.60 9.99
CA VAL A 63 -8.11 34.93 9.52
C VAL A 63 -7.66 34.78 8.08
N ALA A 64 -8.28 35.52 7.16
CA ALA A 64 -7.88 35.50 5.75
C ALA A 64 -6.45 36.02 5.60
N PRO A 65 -5.57 35.35 4.83
CA PRO A 65 -4.28 35.91 4.48
C PRO A 65 -4.47 37.11 3.56
N SER A 66 -3.48 38.01 3.52
CA SER A 66 -3.49 39.18 2.63
C SER A 66 -3.52 38.79 1.15
N ASP A 67 -2.85 37.71 0.79
CA ASP A 67 -2.86 37.10 -0.55
C ASP A 67 -3.14 35.59 -0.44
N PRO A 68 -4.38 35.15 -0.73
CA PRO A 68 -4.74 33.74 -0.68
C PRO A 68 -3.96 32.83 -1.64
N ALA A 69 -3.53 33.32 -2.79
CA ALA A 69 -2.83 32.49 -3.78
C ALA A 69 -1.41 32.22 -3.31
N THR A 70 -0.67 33.27 -2.96
CA THR A 70 0.69 33.15 -2.41
C THR A 70 0.68 32.37 -1.09
N PHE A 71 -0.35 32.56 -0.25
CA PHE A 71 -0.47 31.80 0.99
C PHE A 71 -0.68 30.30 0.76
N LYS A 72 -1.42 29.90 -0.29
CA LYS A 72 -1.58 28.48 -0.63
C LYS A 72 -0.22 27.83 -0.92
N ASP A 73 0.62 28.48 -1.71
CA ASP A 73 1.94 27.94 -2.05
C ASP A 73 2.83 27.85 -0.80
N GLN A 74 2.79 28.88 0.06
CA GLN A 74 3.53 28.90 1.32
C GLN A 74 3.09 27.78 2.28
N ILE A 75 1.79 27.64 2.53
CA ILE A 75 1.28 26.66 3.48
C ILE A 75 1.53 25.24 2.97
N CYS A 76 1.33 24.98 1.68
CA CYS A 76 1.56 23.65 1.11
C CYS A 76 3.05 23.28 1.03
N ALA A 77 3.96 24.25 0.87
CA ALA A 77 5.40 23.98 0.92
C ALA A 77 5.87 23.45 2.29
N VAL A 78 5.19 23.82 3.39
CA VAL A 78 5.51 23.39 4.76
C VAL A 78 4.61 22.26 5.26
N GLU A 79 3.76 21.70 4.41
CA GLU A 79 2.84 20.63 4.79
C GLU A 79 3.54 19.42 5.44
N PRO A 80 4.61 18.83 4.88
CA PRO A 80 5.26 17.66 5.49
C PRO A 80 5.82 17.96 6.89
N GLN A 81 6.32 19.19 7.10
CA GLN A 81 6.82 19.64 8.40
C GLN A 81 5.68 19.76 9.42
N VAL A 82 4.60 20.44 9.04
CA VAL A 82 3.44 20.68 9.92
C VAL A 82 2.75 19.36 10.26
N THR A 83 2.44 18.54 9.27
CA THR A 83 1.78 17.24 9.45
C THR A 83 2.65 16.30 10.27
N GLY A 84 3.95 16.19 9.98
CA GLY A 84 4.90 15.38 10.75
C GLY A 84 5.00 15.80 12.22
N CYS A 85 5.04 17.10 12.49
CA CYS A 85 5.01 17.64 13.86
C CYS A 85 3.70 17.26 14.58
N ILE A 86 2.56 17.46 13.91
CA ILE A 86 1.23 17.16 14.48
C ILE A 86 1.14 15.67 14.80
N PHE A 87 1.54 14.78 13.89
CA PHE A 87 1.50 13.34 14.13
C PHE A 87 2.37 12.91 15.32
N ASN A 88 3.58 13.45 15.44
CA ASN A 88 4.47 13.11 16.54
C ASN A 88 3.87 13.50 17.91
N GLN A 89 3.39 14.73 18.03
CA GLN A 89 2.85 15.24 19.29
C GLN A 89 1.49 14.63 19.64
N LEU A 90 0.60 14.47 18.64
CA LEU A 90 -0.70 13.84 18.87
C LEU A 90 -0.59 12.36 19.24
N GLY A 91 0.42 11.65 18.71
CA GLY A 91 0.67 10.26 19.09
C GLY A 91 0.84 10.09 20.61
N GLN A 92 1.52 11.02 21.28
CA GLN A 92 1.67 11.00 22.74
C GLN A 92 0.38 11.43 23.45
N LEU A 93 -0.32 12.42 22.90
CA LEU A 93 -1.57 12.94 23.46
C LEU A 93 -2.67 11.86 23.48
N PHE A 94 -2.85 11.13 22.39
CA PHE A 94 -3.83 10.04 22.27
C PHE A 94 -3.49 8.80 23.09
N LYS A 95 -2.21 8.58 23.42
CA LYS A 95 -1.79 7.52 24.35
C LYS A 95 -2.09 7.85 25.82
N THR A 96 -2.25 9.12 26.18
CA THR A 96 -2.32 9.58 27.57
C THR A 96 -3.65 10.25 27.89
N MET A 97 -3.79 11.52 27.51
CA MET A 97 -4.91 12.39 27.89
C MET A 97 -6.16 12.14 27.05
N CYS A 98 -5.98 11.70 25.80
CA CYS A 98 -7.07 11.54 24.83
C CYS A 98 -7.47 10.06 24.62
N SER A 99 -7.07 9.14 25.51
CA SER A 99 -7.42 7.72 25.42
C SER A 99 -8.92 7.53 25.71
N GLY A 100 -9.77 7.69 24.68
CA GLY A 100 -11.23 7.63 24.81
C GLY A 100 -12.00 8.79 24.18
N SER A 101 -11.33 9.69 23.45
CA SER A 101 -11.98 10.79 22.71
C SER A 101 -11.96 10.53 21.19
N PRO A 102 -12.74 9.55 20.68
CA PRO A 102 -12.75 9.22 19.25
C PRO A 102 -13.25 10.38 18.38
N GLN A 103 -14.08 11.28 18.93
CA GLN A 103 -14.56 12.47 18.23
C GLN A 103 -13.42 13.47 17.99
N THR A 104 -12.58 13.73 18.99
CA THR A 104 -11.42 14.61 18.85
C THR A 104 -10.42 14.04 17.87
N LEU A 105 -10.16 12.73 17.94
CA LEU A 105 -9.35 12.04 16.95
C LEU A 105 -9.93 12.30 15.56
N ALA A 106 -11.16 11.83 15.28
CA ALA A 106 -11.84 11.96 13.99
C ALA A 106 -11.84 13.40 13.44
N ALA A 107 -11.93 14.40 14.31
CA ALA A 107 -11.94 15.77 13.86
C ALA A 107 -10.54 16.29 13.48
N VAL A 108 -9.48 15.90 14.19
CA VAL A 108 -8.09 16.11 13.74
C VAL A 108 -7.86 15.38 12.41
N GLN A 109 -8.34 14.14 12.29
CA GLN A 109 -8.22 13.34 11.07
C GLN A 109 -8.79 14.10 9.85
N ASN A 110 -10.02 14.58 9.99
CA ASN A 110 -10.70 15.34 8.94
C ASN A 110 -9.99 16.66 8.62
N PHE A 111 -9.44 17.32 9.65
CA PHE A 111 -8.65 18.54 9.48
C PHE A 111 -7.40 18.29 8.64
N LEU A 112 -6.59 17.28 8.99
CA LEU A 112 -5.38 16.93 8.26
C LEU A 112 -5.69 16.42 6.85
N PHE A 113 -6.75 15.63 6.68
CA PHE A 113 -7.20 15.18 5.36
C PHE A 113 -7.61 16.34 4.46
N THR A 114 -8.31 17.34 5.01
CA THR A 114 -8.71 18.53 4.23
C THR A 114 -7.50 19.37 3.86
N TYR A 115 -6.53 19.51 4.77
CA TYR A 115 -5.29 20.20 4.50
C TYR A 115 -4.51 19.54 3.36
N ASP A 116 -4.33 18.23 3.45
CA ASP A 116 -3.66 17.40 2.45
C ASP A 116 -4.35 17.46 1.08
N ASN A 117 -5.68 17.37 1.01
CA ASN A 117 -6.38 17.52 -0.27
C ASN A 117 -6.25 18.90 -0.91
N LYS A 118 -6.07 19.96 -0.10
CA LYS A 118 -5.88 21.32 -0.63
C LYS A 118 -4.47 21.53 -1.17
N CYS A 119 -3.51 20.80 -0.61
CA CYS A 119 -2.10 20.83 -1.01
C CYS A 119 -1.70 19.75 -2.00
N ALA A 120 -2.59 18.78 -2.24
CA ALA A 120 -2.43 17.72 -3.22
C ALA A 120 -1.97 18.24 -4.58
N HIS A 121 -0.95 17.58 -5.13
CA HIS A 121 -0.49 17.85 -6.48
C HIS A 121 -1.56 17.42 -7.49
N PRO A 122 -1.77 18.16 -8.61
CA PRO A 122 -2.78 17.81 -9.60
C PRO A 122 -2.68 16.37 -10.15
N CYS A 123 -1.48 15.79 -10.13
CA CYS A 123 -1.28 14.39 -10.55
C CYS A 123 -1.99 13.38 -9.66
N ARG A 124 -2.25 13.67 -8.38
CA ARG A 124 -2.84 12.73 -7.43
C ARG A 124 -4.17 12.16 -7.90
N ALA A 125 -5.01 13.02 -8.46
CA ALA A 125 -6.35 12.64 -8.94
C ALA A 125 -6.32 11.74 -10.18
N THR A 126 -5.21 11.73 -10.94
CA THR A 126 -5.13 11.06 -12.24
C THR A 126 -4.07 9.97 -12.30
N LEU A 127 -3.23 9.82 -11.28
CA LEU A 127 -2.07 8.92 -11.30
C LEU A 127 -2.46 7.46 -11.59
N ILE A 128 -3.38 6.91 -10.79
CA ILE A 128 -3.82 5.50 -10.92
C ILE A 128 -4.44 5.25 -12.30
N ASP A 129 -5.30 6.16 -12.76
CA ASP A 129 -5.94 6.03 -14.07
C ASP A 129 -4.94 6.18 -15.23
N SER A 130 -3.94 7.07 -15.08
CA SER A 130 -2.89 7.26 -16.08
C SER A 130 -2.01 6.01 -16.19
N LEU A 131 -1.64 5.40 -15.07
CA LEU A 131 -0.92 4.12 -15.06
C LEU A 131 -1.75 2.98 -15.65
N ARG A 132 -3.06 2.95 -15.36
CA ARG A 132 -3.99 1.99 -15.98
C ARG A 132 -4.10 2.19 -17.50
N GLN A 133 -4.09 3.44 -17.98
CA GLN A 133 -4.09 3.75 -19.41
C GLN A 133 -2.83 3.27 -20.13
N CYS A 134 -1.70 3.12 -19.42
CA CYS A 134 -0.51 2.50 -20.00
C CYS A 134 -0.72 1.04 -20.43
N TYR A 135 -1.58 0.29 -19.73
CA TYR A 135 -1.96 -1.05 -20.15
C TYR A 135 -2.76 -1.00 -21.47
N VAL A 136 -3.80 -0.17 -21.51
CA VAL A 136 -4.67 -0.03 -22.69
C VAL A 136 -3.87 0.42 -23.92
N SER A 137 -3.04 1.45 -23.77
CA SER A 137 -2.20 1.97 -24.87
C SER A 137 -1.13 0.98 -25.35
N SER A 138 -0.70 0.06 -24.48
CA SER A 138 0.20 -1.04 -24.85
C SER A 138 -0.52 -2.23 -25.50
N GLY A 139 -1.85 -2.19 -25.59
CA GLY A 139 -2.67 -3.29 -26.09
C GLY A 139 -2.89 -4.41 -25.07
N LEU A 140 -2.80 -4.10 -23.78
CA LEU A 140 -3.03 -5.01 -22.66
C LEU A 140 -4.35 -4.70 -21.97
N SER A 141 -4.91 -5.69 -21.26
CA SER A 141 -6.11 -5.46 -20.45
C SER A 141 -5.80 -4.54 -19.26
N ALA A 142 -6.64 -3.52 -19.06
CA ALA A 142 -6.59 -2.64 -17.91
C ALA A 142 -6.80 -3.39 -16.57
N ASP A 143 -7.51 -4.53 -16.59
CA ASP A 143 -7.79 -5.35 -15.41
C ASP A 143 -6.54 -6.04 -14.86
N LEU A 144 -5.44 -6.06 -15.60
CA LEU A 144 -4.15 -6.57 -15.12
C LEU A 144 -3.42 -5.55 -14.22
N PHE A 145 -3.84 -4.28 -14.22
CA PHE A 145 -3.30 -3.28 -13.29
C PHE A 145 -4.05 -3.36 -11.96
N LEU A 146 -3.32 -3.66 -10.87
CA LEU A 146 -3.90 -3.83 -9.53
C LEU A 146 -5.09 -4.81 -9.52
N SER A 147 -4.93 -5.90 -10.27
CA SER A 147 -5.95 -6.92 -10.48
C SER A 147 -6.49 -7.46 -9.14
N ASN A 148 -7.81 -7.40 -8.97
CA ASN A 148 -8.53 -8.06 -7.88
C ASN A 148 -8.85 -9.54 -8.20
N ARG A 149 -8.18 -10.13 -9.21
CA ARG A 149 -8.39 -11.55 -9.56
C ARG A 149 -7.83 -12.43 -8.44
N THR A 150 -8.68 -13.32 -7.93
CA THR A 150 -8.45 -14.18 -6.76
C THR A 150 -7.18 -15.02 -6.83
N ALA A 151 -6.71 -15.38 -8.03
CA ALA A 151 -5.52 -16.20 -8.26
C ALA A 151 -4.23 -15.40 -8.57
N GLY A 152 -4.23 -14.07 -8.42
CA GLY A 152 -3.01 -13.27 -8.54
C GLY A 152 -2.41 -13.21 -9.95
N HIS A 153 -3.27 -13.11 -10.98
CA HIS A 153 -2.85 -13.01 -12.37
C HIS A 153 -2.16 -11.66 -12.65
N VAL A 154 -0.83 -11.60 -12.50
CA VAL A 154 -0.03 -10.40 -12.73
C VAL A 154 0.22 -10.13 -14.22
N ILE A 155 0.50 -11.16 -15.02
CA ILE A 155 0.90 -11.01 -16.43
C ILE A 155 -0.03 -11.77 -17.40
N GLY A 156 -1.17 -12.26 -16.92
CA GLY A 156 -2.13 -13.06 -17.69
C GLY A 156 -2.42 -14.42 -17.05
N SER A 157 -3.35 -15.16 -17.62
CA SER A 157 -3.76 -16.50 -17.15
C SER A 157 -3.70 -17.58 -18.21
N THR A 158 -3.41 -17.20 -19.45
CA THR A 158 -3.26 -18.11 -20.58
C THR A 158 -1.92 -17.85 -21.27
N ASP A 159 -1.43 -18.84 -22.00
CA ASP A 159 -0.19 -18.71 -22.78
C ASP A 159 -0.21 -17.49 -23.73
N SER A 160 -1.35 -17.24 -24.38
CA SER A 160 -1.55 -16.10 -25.26
C SER A 160 -1.48 -14.76 -24.51
N GLU A 161 -2.16 -14.64 -23.36
CA GLU A 161 -2.13 -13.42 -22.54
C GLU A 161 -0.72 -13.15 -21.99
N VAL A 162 -0.03 -14.18 -21.49
CA VAL A 162 1.33 -14.09 -20.96
C VAL A 162 2.32 -13.68 -22.05
N THR A 163 2.25 -14.33 -23.20
CA THR A 163 3.09 -13.99 -24.37
C THR A 163 2.84 -12.55 -24.81
N MET A 164 1.58 -12.13 -24.90
CA MET A 164 1.22 -10.76 -25.25
C MET A 164 1.77 -9.75 -24.23
N PHE A 165 1.58 -10.01 -22.93
CA PHE A 165 2.12 -9.17 -21.87
C PHE A 165 3.64 -9.05 -21.96
N CYS A 166 4.35 -10.16 -22.06
CA CYS A 166 5.81 -10.18 -22.08
C CYS A 166 6.39 -9.46 -23.29
N ASN A 167 5.75 -9.56 -24.45
CA ASN A 167 6.13 -8.81 -25.66
C ASN A 167 5.89 -7.30 -25.52
N LYS A 168 4.93 -6.88 -24.69
CA LYS A 168 4.58 -5.47 -24.47
C LYS A 168 5.20 -4.86 -23.21
N ARG A 169 5.83 -5.67 -22.36
CA ARG A 169 6.44 -5.27 -21.08
C ARG A 169 7.28 -3.99 -21.18
N ALA A 170 8.20 -3.91 -22.14
CA ALA A 170 9.07 -2.74 -22.30
C ALA A 170 8.29 -1.47 -22.68
N THR A 171 7.26 -1.61 -23.52
CA THR A 171 6.36 -0.49 -23.90
C THR A 171 5.54 -0.03 -22.70
N LEU A 172 4.96 -0.97 -21.94
CA LEU A 172 4.21 -0.69 -20.72
C LEU A 172 5.05 0.07 -19.70
N LEU A 173 6.24 -0.45 -19.36
CA LEU A 173 7.15 0.19 -18.41
C LEU A 173 7.64 1.55 -18.91
N GLY A 174 7.87 1.69 -20.22
CA GLY A 174 8.22 2.97 -20.85
C GLY A 174 7.12 4.02 -20.73
N CYS A 175 5.84 3.62 -20.66
CA CYS A 175 4.71 4.52 -20.40
C CYS A 175 4.56 4.83 -18.89
N MET A 176 4.72 3.82 -18.02
CA MET A 176 4.50 3.99 -16.58
C MET A 176 5.57 4.86 -15.89
N LYS A 177 6.84 4.72 -16.29
CA LYS A 177 7.97 5.43 -15.65
C LYS A 177 7.81 6.96 -15.70
N PRO A 178 7.57 7.61 -16.86
CA PRO A 178 7.35 9.05 -16.90
C PRO A 178 6.17 9.53 -16.06
N ILE A 179 5.08 8.77 -16.01
CA ILE A 179 3.90 9.11 -15.19
C ILE A 179 4.25 9.05 -13.71
N HIS A 180 4.92 7.99 -13.27
CA HIS A 180 5.44 7.85 -11.91
C HIS A 180 6.39 9.00 -11.55
N ASP A 181 7.40 9.25 -12.38
CA ASP A 181 8.48 10.20 -12.08
C ASP A 181 8.01 11.67 -12.15
N SER A 182 6.99 11.96 -12.95
CA SER A 182 6.39 13.30 -13.06
C SER A 182 5.47 13.67 -11.90
N CYS A 183 5.08 12.71 -11.07
CA CYS A 183 4.17 12.91 -9.95
C CYS A 183 4.95 12.83 -8.62
N PRO A 184 5.20 13.96 -7.94
CA PRO A 184 5.94 13.97 -6.67
C PRO A 184 5.30 13.11 -5.58
N GLU A 185 3.99 12.90 -5.68
CA GLU A 185 3.18 12.12 -4.74
C GLU A 185 3.02 10.66 -5.18
N ALA A 186 3.70 10.21 -6.25
CA ALA A 186 3.51 8.87 -6.78
C ALA A 186 3.83 7.79 -5.75
N LEU A 187 4.96 7.90 -5.05
CA LEU A 187 5.37 6.91 -4.06
C LEU A 187 4.33 6.72 -2.94
N PRO A 188 3.89 7.77 -2.20
CA PRO A 188 2.89 7.58 -1.16
C PRO A 188 1.56 7.08 -1.72
N ILE A 189 1.07 7.60 -2.86
CA ILE A 189 -0.19 7.14 -3.47
C ILE A 189 -0.10 5.66 -3.84
N LEU A 190 0.92 5.28 -4.60
CA LEU A 190 1.06 3.90 -5.09
C LEU A 190 1.38 2.93 -3.95
N SER A 191 2.09 3.37 -2.92
CA SER A 191 2.29 2.56 -1.73
C SER A 191 0.96 2.16 -1.09
N THR A 192 -0.05 3.04 -1.00
CA THR A 192 -1.37 2.67 -0.46
C THR A 192 -2.10 1.60 -1.27
N ALA A 193 -1.71 1.40 -2.52
CA ALA A 193 -2.21 0.33 -3.39
C ALA A 193 -1.23 -0.86 -3.48
N ASP A 194 -0.24 -0.95 -2.58
CA ASP A 194 0.84 -1.94 -2.58
C ASP A 194 1.60 -2.03 -3.91
N PHE A 195 1.71 -0.90 -4.62
CA PHE A 195 2.39 -0.83 -5.91
C PHE A 195 3.70 -0.05 -5.80
N HIS A 196 4.80 -0.70 -6.16
CA HIS A 196 6.11 -0.08 -6.26
C HIS A 196 6.71 -0.37 -7.63
N LEU A 197 6.78 0.64 -8.49
CA LEU A 197 7.13 0.47 -9.90
C LEU A 197 8.48 -0.26 -10.13
N PRO A 198 9.57 0.06 -9.41
CA PRO A 198 10.83 -0.68 -9.53
C PRO A 198 10.72 -2.16 -9.15
N SER A 199 9.93 -2.47 -8.11
CA SER A 199 9.73 -3.85 -7.65
C SER A 199 8.83 -4.61 -8.63
N TYR A 200 7.79 -3.95 -9.15
CA TYR A 200 6.93 -4.46 -10.21
C TYR A 200 7.74 -4.80 -11.46
N GLU A 201 8.60 -3.89 -11.94
CA GLU A 201 9.48 -4.11 -13.11
C GLU A 201 10.34 -5.36 -12.96
N LYS A 202 10.97 -5.55 -11.78
CA LYS A 202 11.75 -6.76 -11.47
C LYS A 202 10.87 -8.00 -11.48
N GLY A 203 9.73 -7.95 -10.79
CA GLY A 203 8.78 -9.05 -10.72
C GLY A 203 8.32 -9.52 -12.10
N VAL A 204 7.81 -8.61 -12.93
CA VAL A 204 7.36 -8.97 -14.30
C VAL A 204 8.52 -9.43 -15.20
N THR A 205 9.75 -9.00 -14.92
CA THR A 205 10.93 -9.50 -15.63
C THR A 205 11.21 -10.96 -15.30
N ILE A 206 11.21 -11.31 -14.01
CA ILE A 206 11.37 -12.69 -13.53
C ILE A 206 10.27 -13.59 -14.12
N LEU A 207 9.01 -13.15 -14.06
CA LEU A 207 7.88 -13.93 -14.58
C LEU A 207 7.97 -14.17 -16.09
N CYS A 208 8.32 -13.12 -16.86
CA CYS A 208 8.46 -13.24 -18.32
C CYS A 208 9.66 -14.07 -18.78
N ASN A 209 10.67 -14.27 -17.93
CA ASN A 209 11.77 -15.19 -18.23
C ASN A 209 11.35 -16.66 -18.06
N HIS A 210 10.26 -16.93 -17.32
CA HIS A 210 9.78 -18.28 -17.02
C HIS A 210 8.25 -18.42 -17.17
N PRO A 211 7.66 -18.13 -18.36
CA PRO A 211 6.21 -18.03 -18.55
C PRO A 211 5.47 -19.36 -18.26
N MET A 212 6.05 -20.50 -18.64
CA MET A 212 5.43 -21.81 -18.38
C MET A 212 5.41 -22.17 -16.88
N VAL A 213 6.47 -21.81 -16.15
CA VAL A 213 6.54 -22.01 -14.70
C VAL A 213 5.55 -21.09 -14.00
N TYR A 214 5.39 -19.86 -14.49
CA TYR A 214 4.37 -18.93 -14.01
C TYR A 214 2.95 -19.48 -14.18
N LEU A 215 2.58 -19.95 -15.37
CA LEU A 215 1.25 -20.51 -15.63
C LEU A 215 0.96 -21.72 -14.73
N LYS A 216 1.95 -22.63 -14.56
CA LYS A 216 1.80 -23.75 -13.61
C LYS A 216 1.70 -23.26 -12.17
N GLY A 217 2.36 -22.15 -11.83
CA GLY A 217 2.22 -21.47 -10.55
C GLY A 217 0.80 -21.01 -10.25
N LEU A 218 0.05 -20.54 -11.25
CA LEU A 218 -1.34 -20.15 -11.05
C LEU A 218 -2.18 -21.32 -10.51
N GLU A 219 -1.99 -22.54 -11.05
CA GLU A 219 -2.65 -23.74 -10.53
C GLU A 219 -2.17 -24.11 -9.12
N CYS A 220 -0.88 -23.95 -8.83
CA CYS A 220 -0.34 -24.26 -7.51
C CYS A 220 -0.94 -23.35 -6.43
N PHE A 221 -1.01 -22.04 -6.70
CA PHE A 221 -1.32 -21.01 -5.72
C PHE A 221 -2.80 -20.59 -5.68
N ASP A 222 -3.67 -21.22 -6.47
CA ASP A 222 -5.10 -20.86 -6.56
C ASP A 222 -5.83 -21.00 -5.22
N GLU A 223 -5.60 -22.11 -4.51
CA GLU A 223 -6.24 -22.39 -3.22
C GLU A 223 -5.21 -22.57 -2.09
N PRO A 224 -5.25 -21.74 -1.03
CA PRO A 224 -4.37 -21.89 0.12
C PRO A 224 -4.67 -23.17 0.88
N THR A 225 -3.62 -23.80 1.43
CA THR A 225 -3.78 -24.94 2.34
C THR A 225 -3.88 -24.45 3.78
N PRO A 226 -4.35 -25.27 4.73
CA PRO A 226 -4.36 -24.92 6.15
C PRO A 226 -2.97 -24.52 6.69
N LEU A 227 -1.89 -25.07 6.12
CA LEU A 227 -0.52 -24.69 6.49
C LEU A 227 -0.18 -23.27 6.02
N VAL A 228 -0.62 -22.88 4.83
CA VAL A 228 -0.45 -21.52 4.30
C VAL A 228 -1.28 -20.53 5.11
N GLU A 229 -2.54 -20.86 5.39
CA GLU A 229 -3.40 -20.02 6.24
C GLU A 229 -2.82 -19.81 7.64
N ALA A 230 -2.22 -20.85 8.23
CA ALA A 230 -1.54 -20.73 9.52
C ALA A 230 -0.32 -19.80 9.46
N CYS A 231 0.46 -19.83 8.37
CA CYS A 231 1.56 -18.90 8.15
C CYS A 231 1.07 -17.45 8.03
N VAL A 232 0.00 -17.21 7.27
CA VAL A 232 -0.63 -15.89 7.13
C VAL A 232 -1.14 -15.37 8.48
N GLN A 233 -1.87 -16.18 9.23
CA GLN A 233 -2.37 -15.81 10.57
C GLN A 233 -1.23 -15.48 11.53
N LYS A 234 -0.16 -16.28 11.52
CA LYS A 234 1.04 -16.04 12.33
C LYS A 234 1.70 -14.71 11.97
N SER A 235 1.81 -14.39 10.68
CA SER A 235 2.35 -13.10 10.21
C SER A 235 1.49 -11.93 10.66
N GLN A 236 0.16 -12.03 10.51
CA GLN A 236 -0.78 -11.01 10.95
C GLN A 236 -0.67 -10.73 12.46
N GLN A 237 -0.58 -11.78 13.27
CA GLN A 237 -0.37 -11.64 14.72
C GLN A 237 0.99 -11.00 15.04
N ALA A 238 2.05 -11.38 14.34
CA ALA A 238 3.38 -10.82 14.53
C ALA A 238 3.45 -9.33 14.13
N PHE A 239 2.76 -8.92 13.06
CA PHE A 239 2.63 -7.51 12.69
C PHE A 239 1.88 -6.72 13.75
N LEU A 240 0.74 -7.23 14.22
CA LEU A 240 -0.02 -6.58 15.30
C LEU A 240 0.84 -6.44 16.56
N GLN A 241 1.55 -7.49 16.94
CA GLN A 241 2.45 -7.44 18.10
C GLN A 241 3.58 -6.43 17.89
N THR A 242 4.14 -6.35 16.68
CA THR A 242 5.19 -5.37 16.35
C THR A 242 4.67 -3.94 16.50
N GLN A 243 3.42 -3.68 16.15
CA GLN A 243 2.80 -2.36 16.37
C GLN A 243 2.58 -2.07 17.85
N ILE A 244 2.05 -3.02 18.61
CA ILE A 244 1.86 -2.90 20.06
C ILE A 244 3.21 -2.62 20.73
N ASP A 245 4.24 -3.37 20.37
CA ASP A 245 5.59 -3.21 20.90
C ASP A 245 6.20 -1.87 20.49
N ALA A 246 6.04 -1.43 19.24
CA ALA A 246 6.52 -0.14 18.79
C ALA A 246 5.90 1.00 19.60
N GLN A 247 4.61 0.90 19.94
CA GLN A 247 3.91 1.87 20.75
C GLN A 247 4.30 1.82 22.22
N ALA A 248 4.43 0.62 22.81
CA ALA A 248 4.69 0.41 24.23
C ALA A 248 6.16 0.62 24.59
N LYS A 249 7.09 0.27 23.69
CA LYS A 249 8.54 0.31 23.90
C LYS A 249 9.22 1.50 23.22
N ASN A 250 8.44 2.41 22.62
CA ASN A 250 8.92 3.58 21.89
C ASN A 250 10.01 3.22 20.87
N PHE A 251 9.71 2.30 19.95
CA PHE A 251 10.66 1.92 18.92
C PHE A 251 11.15 3.14 18.13
N SER A 252 12.44 3.18 17.83
CA SER A 252 12.95 4.04 16.77
C SER A 252 12.40 3.59 15.42
N GLN A 253 12.42 4.48 14.42
CA GLN A 253 12.02 4.13 13.05
C GLN A 253 12.78 2.92 12.52
N GLU A 254 14.09 2.85 12.78
CA GLU A 254 14.94 1.72 12.37
C GLU A 254 14.55 0.42 13.07
N GLN A 255 14.27 0.45 14.38
CA GLN A 255 13.83 -0.73 15.13
C GLN A 255 12.50 -1.26 14.60
N PHE A 256 11.57 -0.37 14.32
CA PHE A 256 10.27 -0.74 13.77
C PHE A 256 10.39 -1.34 12.39
N VAL A 257 11.13 -0.69 11.49
CA VAL A 257 11.41 -1.19 10.15
C VAL A 257 12.12 -2.56 10.19
N SER A 258 13.10 -2.72 11.07
CA SER A 258 13.81 -4.00 11.25
C SER A 258 12.87 -5.11 11.73
N ALA A 259 11.98 -4.83 12.66
CA ALA A 259 10.97 -5.79 13.13
C ALA A 259 9.95 -6.14 12.04
N THR A 260 9.46 -5.16 11.27
CA THR A 260 8.61 -5.37 10.09
C THR A 260 9.31 -6.25 9.06
N CYS A 261 10.58 -5.95 8.71
CA CYS A 261 11.39 -6.76 7.80
C CYS A 261 11.47 -8.22 8.26
N LYS A 262 11.69 -8.45 9.57
CA LYS A 262 11.72 -9.79 10.14
C LYS A 262 10.40 -10.53 9.91
N VAL A 263 9.27 -9.89 10.21
CA VAL A 263 7.95 -10.52 10.01
C VAL A 263 7.71 -10.87 8.55
N THR A 264 8.02 -9.97 7.62
CA THR A 264 7.86 -10.22 6.18
C THR A 264 8.72 -11.39 5.71
N ILE A 265 10.01 -11.43 6.09
CA ILE A 265 10.92 -12.51 5.68
C ILE A 265 10.46 -13.85 6.26
N ASP A 266 10.09 -13.88 7.55
CA ASP A 266 9.58 -15.09 8.21
C ASP A 266 8.29 -15.59 7.55
N GLN A 267 7.40 -14.68 7.15
CA GLN A 267 6.19 -15.01 6.42
C GLN A 267 6.53 -15.63 5.07
N THR A 268 7.37 -14.98 4.25
CA THR A 268 7.77 -15.48 2.93
C THR A 268 8.34 -16.89 3.03
N ASP A 269 9.21 -17.15 4.01
CA ASP A 269 9.79 -18.48 4.19
C ASP A 269 8.75 -19.52 4.64
N CYS A 270 7.86 -19.16 5.58
CA CYS A 270 6.79 -20.03 6.07
C CYS A 270 5.83 -20.41 4.93
N ASP A 271 5.30 -19.40 4.22
CA ASP A 271 4.32 -19.56 3.14
C ASP A 271 4.89 -20.48 2.05
N LEU A 272 6.11 -20.23 1.59
CA LEU A 272 6.71 -20.99 0.49
C LEU A 272 7.08 -22.42 0.90
N LYS A 273 7.48 -22.64 2.15
CA LYS A 273 7.66 -24.01 2.69
C LYS A 273 6.34 -24.74 2.81
N ALA A 274 5.24 -24.04 3.16
CA ALA A 274 3.91 -24.62 3.22
C ALA A 274 3.40 -24.98 1.81
N TRP A 275 3.59 -24.11 0.82
CA TRP A 275 3.24 -24.37 -0.57
C TRP A 275 3.99 -25.57 -1.16
N LEU A 276 5.28 -25.72 -0.85
CA LEU A 276 6.06 -26.88 -1.31
C LEU A 276 5.55 -28.22 -0.72
N LYS A 277 4.82 -28.17 0.39
CA LYS A 277 4.17 -29.36 0.99
C LYS A 277 2.77 -29.63 0.43
N LYS A 278 2.21 -28.74 -0.40
CA LYS A 278 0.91 -28.96 -1.03
C LYS A 278 1.02 -30.15 -1.97
N ASN A 279 0.18 -31.17 -1.75
CA ASN A 279 0.14 -32.37 -2.59
C ASN A 279 -0.59 -32.09 -3.91
N HIS A 280 0.04 -31.31 -4.79
CA HIS A 280 -0.47 -30.95 -6.11
C HIS A 280 0.69 -30.97 -7.12
N GLU A 281 0.48 -31.55 -8.31
CA GLU A 281 1.52 -31.70 -9.34
C GLU A 281 2.16 -30.37 -9.77
N ALA A 282 1.37 -29.30 -9.75
CA ALA A 282 1.83 -27.94 -10.05
C ALA A 282 2.74 -27.35 -8.96
N CYS A 283 2.71 -27.85 -7.74
CA CYS A 283 3.46 -27.32 -6.60
C CYS A 283 4.83 -28.00 -6.45
N ASN A 284 5.66 -27.88 -7.48
CA ASN A 284 7.03 -28.40 -7.47
C ASN A 284 8.06 -27.31 -7.12
N LYS A 285 9.32 -27.72 -6.98
CA LYS A 285 10.44 -26.83 -6.61
C LYS A 285 10.67 -25.68 -7.60
N ALA A 286 10.48 -25.91 -8.90
CA ALA A 286 10.64 -24.87 -9.92
C ALA A 286 9.60 -23.75 -9.73
N VAL A 287 8.34 -24.14 -9.51
CA VAL A 287 7.21 -23.22 -9.30
C VAL A 287 7.35 -22.44 -8.00
N VAL A 288 7.59 -23.13 -6.88
CA VAL A 288 7.78 -22.47 -5.57
C VAL A 288 9.06 -21.63 -5.56
N GLY A 289 10.12 -22.07 -6.24
CA GLY A 289 11.37 -21.34 -6.39
C GLY A 289 11.21 -20.05 -7.20
N LEU A 290 10.41 -20.05 -8.26
CA LEU A 290 10.05 -18.83 -9.00
C LEU A 290 9.31 -17.83 -8.11
N ARG A 291 8.31 -18.29 -7.35
CA ARG A 291 7.59 -17.43 -6.38
C ARG A 291 8.56 -16.89 -5.33
N ARG A 292 9.49 -17.71 -4.83
CA ARG A 292 10.50 -17.29 -3.86
C ARG A 292 11.37 -16.16 -4.39
N GLU A 293 11.93 -16.30 -5.58
CA GLU A 293 12.75 -15.25 -6.20
C GLU A 293 11.94 -13.95 -6.37
N MET A 294 10.69 -14.06 -6.81
CA MET A 294 9.80 -12.91 -6.96
C MET A 294 9.58 -12.22 -5.61
N GLU A 295 9.07 -12.91 -4.57
CA GLU A 295 8.81 -12.32 -3.25
C GLU A 295 10.07 -11.68 -2.65
N CYS A 296 11.21 -12.37 -2.73
CA CYS A 296 12.48 -11.86 -2.25
C CYS A 296 12.95 -10.60 -3.00
N SER A 297 12.63 -10.47 -4.28
CA SER A 297 12.93 -9.28 -5.08
C SER A 297 12.03 -8.08 -4.77
N LEU A 298 10.86 -8.33 -4.17
CA LEU A 298 9.90 -7.30 -3.74
C LEU A 298 10.19 -6.78 -2.33
N LEU A 299 11.02 -7.47 -1.54
CA LEU A 299 11.40 -7.03 -0.20
C LEU A 299 12.10 -5.65 -0.25
N PRO A 300 11.80 -4.76 0.72
CA PRO A 300 12.49 -3.48 0.84
C PRO A 300 14.02 -3.66 0.89
N PRO A 301 14.81 -2.82 0.19
CA PRO A 301 16.27 -3.00 0.11
C PRO A 301 16.97 -3.03 1.46
N ASN A 302 16.48 -2.26 2.43
CA ASN A 302 17.00 -2.24 3.80
C ASN A 302 16.77 -3.56 4.56
N CYS A 303 15.76 -4.37 4.22
CA CYS A 303 15.56 -5.68 4.85
C CYS A 303 16.74 -6.63 4.60
N THR A 304 17.39 -6.53 3.45
CA THR A 304 18.58 -7.33 3.10
C THR A 304 19.77 -7.06 4.04
N THR A 305 19.84 -5.85 4.61
CA THR A 305 20.91 -5.43 5.52
C THR A 305 20.50 -5.60 6.97
N LEU A 306 19.31 -5.12 7.35
CA LEU A 306 18.80 -5.14 8.73
C LEU A 306 18.52 -6.56 9.24
N GLN A 307 18.13 -7.48 8.36
CA GLN A 307 17.78 -8.86 8.69
C GLN A 307 18.60 -9.85 7.85
N LYS A 308 19.88 -9.52 7.58
CA LYS A 308 20.74 -10.29 6.68
C LYS A 308 20.72 -11.81 6.92
N PRO A 309 20.88 -12.35 8.16
CA PRO A 309 20.89 -13.79 8.36
C PRO A 309 19.56 -14.48 7.96
N LEU A 310 18.43 -13.83 8.25
CA LEU A 310 17.11 -14.34 7.87
C LEU A 310 16.90 -14.22 6.37
N PHE A 311 17.28 -13.09 5.78
CA PHE A 311 17.22 -12.86 4.35
C PHE A 311 18.06 -13.90 3.61
N ASP A 312 19.32 -14.10 3.99
CA ASP A 312 20.22 -15.06 3.35
C ASP A 312 19.68 -16.50 3.47
N THR A 313 18.93 -16.82 4.53
CA THR A 313 18.32 -18.15 4.69
C THR A 313 17.07 -18.31 3.81
N ALA A 314 16.19 -17.31 3.80
CA ALA A 314 14.91 -17.36 3.09
C ALA A 314 15.04 -17.07 1.59
N CYS A 315 16.02 -16.26 1.21
CA CYS A 315 16.19 -15.66 -0.11
C CYS A 315 17.55 -16.00 -0.75
N HIS A 316 18.18 -17.11 -0.34
CA HIS A 316 19.40 -17.60 -1.00
C HIS A 316 19.11 -18.01 -2.45
N GLU A 317 20.04 -17.75 -3.38
CA GLU A 317 19.85 -18.12 -4.79
C GLU A 317 19.60 -19.62 -5.00
N ASP A 318 20.24 -20.47 -4.20
CA ASP A 318 20.03 -21.93 -4.27
C ASP A 318 18.58 -22.34 -3.97
N THR A 319 17.85 -21.53 -3.20
CA THR A 319 16.44 -21.78 -2.88
C THR A 319 15.49 -21.35 -4.00
N PHE A 320 15.98 -20.64 -5.01
CA PHE A 320 15.17 -20.25 -6.18
C PHE A 320 15.03 -21.38 -7.20
N ASN A 321 15.79 -22.48 -7.03
CA ASN A 321 15.77 -23.67 -7.89
C ASN A 321 15.90 -23.33 -9.38
N LYS A 322 16.80 -22.41 -9.73
CA LYS A 322 17.02 -21.93 -11.12
C LYS A 322 17.18 -23.08 -12.12
N GLY A 323 18.00 -24.09 -11.79
CA GLY A 323 18.20 -25.26 -12.65
C GLY A 323 16.93 -26.07 -12.94
N ASP A 324 16.04 -26.23 -11.96
CA ASP A 324 14.76 -26.94 -12.17
C ASP A 324 13.83 -26.16 -13.11
N ARG A 325 13.89 -24.81 -13.08
CA ARG A 325 13.09 -23.94 -13.95
C ARG A 325 13.56 -23.98 -15.41
N ASP A 326 14.87 -23.99 -15.62
CA ASP A 326 15.45 -24.06 -16.96
C ASP A 326 15.13 -25.41 -17.62
N ASN A 327 15.12 -26.49 -16.83
CA ASN A 327 14.69 -27.82 -17.29
C ASN A 327 13.18 -27.89 -17.60
N PHE A 328 12.36 -27.11 -16.91
CA PHE A 328 10.92 -27.03 -17.15
C PHE A 328 10.59 -26.50 -18.55
N GLN A 329 11.37 -25.55 -19.06
CA GLN A 329 11.19 -25.01 -20.41
C GLN A 329 11.61 -26.01 -21.50
N ASN A 330 12.66 -26.79 -21.25
CA ASN A 330 13.21 -27.73 -22.23
C ASN A 330 12.44 -29.07 -22.31
N GLY A 331 11.66 -29.42 -21.29
CA GLY A 331 10.88 -30.67 -21.24
C GLY A 331 9.51 -30.63 -21.94
N GLY A 332 9.05 -29.46 -22.42
CA GLY A 332 7.66 -29.22 -22.84
C GLY A 332 7.29 -29.53 -24.30
N SER A 333 8.22 -29.98 -25.17
CA SER A 333 7.91 -30.23 -26.59
C SER A 333 7.48 -31.68 -26.91
N GLY A 334 6.94 -32.43 -25.94
CA GLY A 334 6.62 -33.85 -26.13
C GLY A 334 5.24 -34.28 -25.65
N GLY A 335 4.19 -33.98 -26.43
CA GLY A 335 2.99 -34.80 -26.54
C GLY A 335 1.79 -34.52 -25.62
N GLY A 336 0.60 -34.48 -26.21
CA GLY A 336 -0.65 -34.75 -25.48
C GLY A 336 -1.85 -33.88 -25.85
N SER A 337 -2.60 -34.31 -26.86
CA SER A 337 -3.93 -33.79 -27.21
C SER A 337 -4.97 -33.96 -26.10
N GLY A 338 -5.88 -32.99 -25.98
CA GLY A 338 -7.31 -33.24 -25.75
C GLY A 338 -7.81 -33.26 -24.29
N GLY A 339 -8.71 -32.32 -23.97
CA GLY A 339 -9.52 -32.39 -22.75
C GLY A 339 -10.22 -31.09 -22.39
N SER A 340 -11.26 -30.71 -23.15
CA SER A 340 -12.24 -29.72 -22.69
C SER A 340 -13.05 -30.29 -21.53
N GLY A 341 -13.00 -29.62 -20.37
CA GLY A 341 -13.85 -29.92 -19.22
C GLY A 341 -14.18 -28.63 -18.48
N GLY A 342 -15.32 -28.04 -18.81
CA GLY A 342 -15.87 -26.88 -18.12
C GLY A 342 -16.44 -27.24 -16.74
N GLY A 343 -16.27 -26.33 -15.79
CA GLY A 343 -16.78 -26.47 -14.43
C GLY A 343 -16.43 -25.27 -13.54
N SER A 344 -16.88 -24.07 -13.92
CA SER A 344 -16.80 -22.89 -13.03
C SER A 344 -17.84 -22.98 -11.93
N GLY A 345 -17.45 -23.51 -10.77
CA GLY A 345 -18.14 -23.30 -9.51
C GLY A 345 -17.48 -22.16 -8.75
N SER A 346 -17.97 -20.93 -8.93
CA SER A 346 -17.47 -19.76 -8.18
C SER A 346 -17.74 -19.92 -6.68
N ARG A 347 -16.69 -20.22 -5.92
CA ARG A 347 -16.64 -19.97 -4.48
C ARG A 347 -15.63 -18.85 -4.24
N ILE A 348 -16.07 -17.84 -3.50
CA ILE A 348 -15.29 -16.64 -3.17
C ILE A 348 -14.19 -17.06 -2.20
N ALA A 349 -12.98 -17.27 -2.70
CA ALA A 349 -11.78 -17.35 -1.88
C ALA A 349 -11.26 -15.93 -1.64
N SER A 350 -11.24 -15.55 -0.37
CA SER A 350 -10.75 -14.26 0.13
C SER A 350 -9.30 -14.00 -0.30
N LEU A 351 -9.08 -12.76 -0.76
CA LEU A 351 -7.79 -12.10 -1.04
C LEU A 351 -6.63 -12.54 -0.10
N PRO A 352 -5.38 -12.59 -0.59
CA PRO A 352 -4.20 -12.65 0.29
C PRO A 352 -4.01 -11.28 0.96
N GLY A 353 -4.79 -11.02 2.01
CA GLY A 353 -4.76 -9.83 2.86
C GLY A 353 -3.60 -9.81 3.86
N ALA A 354 -2.37 -10.10 3.43
CA ALA A 354 -1.20 -10.07 4.32
C ALA A 354 -0.33 -8.81 4.17
N LEU A 355 -0.46 -8.04 3.07
CA LEU A 355 0.21 -6.74 2.92
C LEU A 355 -0.67 -5.52 3.25
N LEU A 356 -2.00 -5.66 3.09
CA LEU A 356 -3.00 -4.63 3.42
C LEU A 356 -2.96 -4.14 4.89
N PHE A 357 -2.32 -4.88 5.79
CA PHE A 357 -2.23 -4.52 7.22
C PHE A 357 -1.02 -3.66 7.58
N VAL A 358 0.04 -3.65 6.77
CA VAL A 358 1.25 -2.87 7.08
C VAL A 358 1.00 -1.38 6.82
N LEU A 359 0.11 -1.01 5.90
CA LEU A 359 -0.11 0.41 5.57
C LEU A 359 -1.29 1.06 6.30
N ALA A 360 -2.24 0.27 6.82
CA ALA A 360 -3.36 0.78 7.60
C ALA A 360 -2.96 1.47 8.92
N PHE A 361 -1.71 1.30 9.37
CA PHE A 361 -1.25 1.79 10.68
C PHE A 361 -0.03 2.70 10.63
N PHE A 362 0.75 2.72 9.54
CA PHE A 362 1.79 3.74 9.35
C PHE A 362 1.18 5.07 8.89
N PHE A 363 -0.02 5.03 8.29
CA PHE A 363 -0.88 6.19 8.07
C PHE A 363 -2.30 5.82 8.54
N PRO A 364 -2.83 6.43 9.61
CA PRO A 364 -4.22 6.17 10.03
C PRO A 364 -5.29 6.68 9.03
N PHE A 365 -4.93 7.06 7.79
CA PHE A 365 -5.73 8.00 6.98
C PHE A 365 -6.19 7.59 5.59
N VAL A 366 -5.97 6.36 5.13
CA VAL A 366 -6.52 5.92 3.84
C VAL A 366 -7.42 4.70 4.02
N LYS A 367 -8.48 4.87 4.83
CA LYS A 367 -9.71 4.08 4.70
C LYS A 367 -10.64 4.87 3.78
N ASN A 368 -10.50 4.67 2.47
CA ASN A 368 -11.52 4.84 1.43
C ASN A 368 -10.82 4.98 0.06
N VAL A 369 -10.35 3.86 -0.46
CA VAL A 369 -10.36 3.65 -1.91
C VAL A 369 -10.96 2.27 -2.13
N VAL A 370 -12.29 2.23 -2.03
CA VAL A 370 -13.07 1.24 -2.77
C VAL A 370 -12.89 1.63 -4.23
N VAL A 371 -12.29 0.73 -5.02
CA VAL A 371 -12.58 0.67 -6.45
C VAL A 371 -13.67 -0.35 -6.65
#